data_AF-A0A916D1Q8-F1
#
_entry.id   AF-A0A916D1Q8-F1
#
_cell.length_a   1.000
_cell.length_b   1.000
_cell.length_c   1.000
_cell.angle_alpha   90.00
_cell.angle_beta   90.00
_cell.angle_gamma   90.00
#
_symmetry.space_group_name_H-M   'P 1'
#
loop_
_entity.id
_entity.type
_entity.pdbx_description
1 polymer ?
#
loop_
_entity_poly.entity_id
_entity_poly.type
_entity_poly.pdbx_seq_one_letter_code
_entity_poly.pdbx_strand_id
1 'polypeptide(L)'
;ADNKTVAFLFLPTEDDPDSYVRAHGADAFRKLGRQAMPLTDFLMQELRAGKDLATAEGRSQLVHAAKPLLGRLQAPLLRLQLVKLLAQASGFSQAEIESLCGLPAVVRKAVPARSPRGAPSPIARKLLRLIVQQPGLAARLSADLIPDGHAETEALEALITAVAEGGLAGEGFGMVLEHFRGTPHEGLISEILGELVEQEFDEESVEAVFADTVERLRQAGIRGEIDALNAKNKSIGLAPDEVRRLQQLLAQKQTVKPATPA
;
A
#
# COMPACT_ATOMS: atom_id res chain seq x y z
N ALA A 1 2.05 20.60 23.46
CA ALA A 1 2.41 19.40 24.25
C ALA A 1 1.17 18.52 24.38
N ASP A 2 1.23 17.28 23.90
CA ASP A 2 0.09 16.36 23.81
C ASP A 2 -0.40 15.80 25.17
N ASN A 3 0.25 16.16 26.29
CA ASN A 3 -0.10 15.69 27.64
C ASN A 3 -1.06 16.61 28.41
N LYS A 4 -1.68 17.59 27.73
CA LYS A 4 -2.60 18.55 28.35
C LYS A 4 -4.04 18.23 27.95
N THR A 5 -4.92 18.15 28.93
CA THR A 5 -6.36 17.96 28.73
C THR A 5 -7.06 19.31 28.83
N VAL A 6 -7.92 19.62 27.86
CA VAL A 6 -8.76 20.81 27.86
C VAL A 6 -10.21 20.38 27.62
N ALA A 7 -11.12 20.91 28.43
CA ALA A 7 -12.55 20.67 28.31
C ALA A 7 -13.32 21.98 28.59
N PHE A 8 -14.50 22.10 28.00
CA PHE A 8 -15.40 23.24 28.09
C PHE A 8 -16.57 22.90 29.01
N LEU A 9 -16.75 23.71 30.04
CA LEU A 9 -17.91 23.65 30.89
C LEU A 9 -18.91 24.74 30.47
N PHE A 10 -20.15 24.35 30.23
CA PHE A 10 -21.24 25.28 29.92
C PHE A 10 -22.15 25.41 31.14
N LEU A 11 -22.38 26.64 31.58
CA LEU A 11 -23.32 26.97 32.65
C LEU A 11 -24.65 27.46 32.04
N PRO A 12 -25.76 27.41 32.79
CA PRO A 12 -27.00 28.07 32.41
C PRO A 12 -26.77 29.57 32.11
N THR A 13 -27.55 30.13 31.19
CA THR A 13 -27.28 31.41 30.52
C THR A 13 -27.15 32.63 31.45
N GLU A 14 -27.61 32.53 32.69
CA GLU A 14 -27.64 33.62 33.68
C GLU A 14 -26.60 33.45 34.80
N ASP A 15 -25.85 32.33 34.82
CA ASP A 15 -24.93 32.01 35.91
C ASP A 15 -23.46 32.15 35.52
N ASP A 16 -22.69 32.83 36.37
CA ASP A 16 -21.23 32.77 36.38
C ASP A 16 -20.75 31.65 37.33
N PRO A 17 -19.46 31.27 37.34
CA PRO A 17 -18.98 30.20 38.20
C PRO A 17 -19.26 30.44 39.70
N ASP A 18 -19.24 31.70 40.13
CA ASP A 18 -19.43 32.07 41.53
C ASP A 18 -20.92 32.03 41.93
N SER A 19 -21.82 32.55 41.09
CA SER A 19 -23.28 32.51 41.28
C SER A 19 -23.78 31.08 41.25
N TYR A 20 -23.27 30.26 40.32
CA TYR A 20 -23.64 28.85 40.22
C TYR A 20 -23.24 28.08 41.49
N VAL A 21 -22.03 28.29 42.00
CA VAL A 21 -21.57 27.64 43.25
C VAL A 21 -22.39 28.12 44.45
N ARG A 22 -22.78 29.40 44.51
CA ARG A 22 -23.64 29.93 45.57
C ARG A 22 -25.06 29.34 45.52
N ALA A 23 -25.63 29.16 44.34
CA ALA A 23 -26.99 28.67 44.14
C ALA A 23 -27.10 27.14 44.29
N HIS A 24 -26.16 26.38 43.71
CA HIS A 24 -26.24 24.92 43.58
C HIS A 24 -25.20 24.17 44.43
N GLY A 25 -24.25 24.88 45.04
CA GLY A 25 -23.20 24.30 45.85
C GLY A 25 -21.98 23.80 45.06
N ALA A 26 -20.85 23.68 45.77
CA ALA A 26 -19.58 23.27 45.17
C ALA A 26 -19.60 21.84 44.58
N ASP A 27 -20.38 20.94 45.17
CA ASP A 27 -20.46 19.55 44.68
C ASP A 27 -21.22 19.43 43.36
N ALA A 28 -22.23 20.28 43.12
CA ALA A 28 -22.91 20.36 41.83
C ALA A 28 -21.95 20.88 40.74
N PHE A 29 -21.19 21.92 41.04
CA PHE A 29 -20.18 22.47 40.12
C PHE A 29 -19.09 21.44 39.77
N ARG A 30 -18.60 20.67 40.76
CA ARG A 30 -17.63 19.58 40.51
C ARG A 30 -18.21 18.46 39.63
N LYS A 31 -19.48 18.11 39.81
CA LYS A 31 -20.16 17.12 38.94
C LYS A 31 -20.24 17.61 37.50
N LEU A 32 -20.60 18.87 37.32
CA LEU A 32 -20.59 19.56 36.04
C LEU A 32 -19.21 19.53 35.39
N GLY A 33 -18.14 19.85 36.14
CA GLY A 33 -16.76 19.77 35.65
C GLY A 33 -16.35 18.39 35.15
N ARG A 34 -16.86 17.31 35.76
CA ARG A 34 -16.63 15.93 35.29
C ARG A 34 -17.36 15.58 34.00
N GLN A 35 -18.41 16.33 33.67
CA GLN A 35 -19.21 16.20 32.45
C GLN A 35 -18.82 17.26 31.40
N ALA A 36 -17.75 18.03 31.65
CA ALA A 36 -17.27 19.05 30.74
C ALA A 36 -16.94 18.45 29.36
N MET A 37 -17.30 19.17 28.31
CA MET A 37 -17.15 18.73 26.94
C MET A 37 -15.68 18.77 26.52
N PRO A 38 -15.09 17.67 26.02
CA PRO A 38 -13.72 17.69 25.52
C PRO A 38 -13.51 18.71 24.38
N LEU A 39 -12.31 19.29 24.30
CA LEU A 39 -11.94 20.25 23.24
C LEU A 39 -12.25 19.72 21.83
N THR A 40 -11.92 18.46 21.56
CA THR A 40 -12.13 17.82 20.25
C THR A 40 -13.62 17.79 19.86
N ASP A 41 -14.49 17.45 20.81
CA ASP A 41 -15.93 17.35 20.57
C ASP A 41 -16.54 18.73 20.36
N PHE A 42 -16.17 19.69 21.21
CA PHE A 42 -16.60 21.08 21.07
C PHE A 42 -16.20 21.66 19.72
N LEU A 43 -14.94 21.48 19.33
CA LEU A 43 -14.43 21.96 18.05
C LEU A 43 -15.17 21.34 16.86
N MET A 44 -15.43 20.03 16.90
CA MET A 44 -16.19 19.35 15.85
C MET A 44 -17.65 19.82 15.80
N GLN A 45 -18.28 20.09 16.94
CA GLN A 45 -19.63 20.63 17.00
C GLN A 45 -19.70 22.02 16.34
N GLU A 46 -18.80 22.93 16.71
CA GLU A 46 -18.71 24.27 16.12
C GLU A 46 -18.41 24.23 14.62
N LEU A 47 -17.50 23.35 14.19
CA LEU A 47 -17.20 23.18 12.78
C LEU A 47 -18.39 22.66 11.98
N ARG A 48 -19.25 21.83 12.56
CA ARG A 48 -20.47 21.31 11.90
C ARG A 48 -21.64 22.28 11.97
N ALA A 49 -21.65 23.21 12.91
CA ALA A 49 -22.75 24.14 13.11
C ALA A 49 -23.07 24.92 11.83
N GLY A 50 -24.36 24.94 11.46
CA GLY A 50 -24.89 25.65 10.30
C GLY A 50 -24.54 25.05 8.94
N LYS A 51 -24.02 23.81 8.86
CA LYS A 51 -23.60 23.17 7.60
C LYS A 51 -24.38 21.89 7.35
N ASP A 52 -24.88 21.72 6.12
CA ASP A 52 -25.53 20.48 5.69
C ASP A 52 -24.48 19.50 5.15
N LEU A 53 -24.08 18.53 5.97
CA LEU A 53 -23.10 17.52 5.61
C LEU A 53 -23.62 16.48 4.60
N ALA A 54 -24.91 16.47 4.26
CA ALA A 54 -25.42 15.63 3.17
C ALA A 54 -25.04 16.17 1.79
N THR A 55 -24.72 17.47 1.69
CA THR A 55 -24.35 18.13 0.43
C THR A 55 -22.84 18.13 0.20
N ALA A 56 -22.40 18.21 -1.06
CA ALA A 56 -20.98 18.38 -1.37
C ALA A 56 -20.44 19.72 -0.85
N GLU A 57 -21.26 20.77 -0.95
CA GLU A 57 -20.96 22.13 -0.51
C GLU A 57 -20.74 22.20 1.00
N GLY A 58 -21.64 21.62 1.81
CA GLY A 58 -21.49 21.63 3.27
C GLY A 58 -20.28 20.84 3.75
N ARG A 59 -19.94 19.73 3.08
CA ARG A 59 -18.72 18.95 3.36
C ARG A 59 -17.45 19.74 2.99
N SER A 60 -17.47 20.46 1.87
CA SER A 60 -16.37 21.35 1.48
C SER A 60 -16.18 22.51 2.47
N GLN A 61 -17.28 23.15 2.90
CA GLN A 61 -17.27 24.22 3.89
C GLN A 61 -16.72 23.76 5.25
N LEU A 62 -17.03 22.53 5.67
CA LEU A 62 -16.48 21.94 6.90
C LEU A 62 -14.95 21.88 6.84
N VAL A 63 -14.39 21.30 5.78
CA VAL A 63 -12.94 21.15 5.60
C VAL A 63 -12.26 22.52 5.47
N HIS A 64 -12.89 23.45 4.74
CA HIS A 64 -12.39 24.81 4.58
C HIS A 64 -12.30 25.55 5.93
N ALA A 65 -13.34 25.45 6.76
CA ALA A 65 -13.36 26.06 8.10
C ALA A 65 -12.35 25.42 9.06
N ALA A 66 -12.10 24.11 8.92
CA ALA A 66 -11.14 23.39 9.76
C ALA A 66 -9.68 23.73 9.46
N LYS A 67 -9.35 24.04 8.20
CA LYS A 67 -7.98 24.31 7.72
C LYS A 67 -7.17 25.27 8.61
N PRO A 68 -7.62 26.51 8.91
CA PRO A 68 -6.84 27.43 9.74
C PRO A 68 -6.66 26.95 11.18
N LEU A 69 -7.60 26.16 11.71
CA LEU A 69 -7.54 25.65 13.08
C LEU A 69 -6.50 24.54 13.20
N LEU A 70 -6.50 23.60 12.25
CA LEU A 70 -5.52 22.52 12.20
C LEU A 70 -4.08 23.03 12.02
N GLY A 71 -3.90 24.11 11.25
CA GLY A 71 -2.59 24.75 11.06
C GLY A 71 -2.02 25.37 12.35
N ARG A 72 -2.88 25.81 13.28
CA ARG A 72 -2.47 26.41 14.55
C ARG A 72 -2.15 25.39 15.65
N LEU A 73 -2.47 24.11 15.44
CA LEU A 73 -2.25 23.08 16.45
C LEU A 73 -0.78 22.67 16.54
N GLN A 74 -0.14 22.99 17.67
CA GLN A 74 1.20 22.52 18.06
C GLN A 74 1.15 21.20 18.85
N ALA A 75 0.19 20.33 18.53
CA ALA A 75 -0.04 19.04 19.17
C ALA A 75 -0.26 17.99 18.06
N PRO A 76 0.80 17.31 17.59
CA PRO A 76 0.72 16.43 16.42
C PRO A 76 -0.25 15.27 16.59
N LEU A 77 -0.38 14.68 17.78
CA LEU A 77 -1.28 13.56 18.00
C LEU A 77 -2.75 14.02 18.01
N LEU A 78 -3.02 15.14 18.68
CA LEU A 78 -4.36 15.73 18.69
C LEU A 78 -4.79 16.17 17.28
N ARG A 79 -3.88 16.76 16.52
CA ARG A 79 -4.12 17.13 15.12
C ARG A 79 -4.47 15.89 14.27
N LEU A 80 -3.73 14.79 14.43
CA LEU A 80 -4.03 13.53 13.74
C LEU A 80 -5.44 13.01 14.08
N GLN A 81 -5.84 13.06 15.36
CA GLN A 81 -7.19 12.66 15.78
C GLN A 81 -8.27 13.53 15.14
N LEU A 82 -8.08 14.85 15.11
CA LEU A 82 -9.01 15.78 14.47
C LEU A 82 -9.13 15.56 12.96
N VAL A 83 -8.02 15.31 12.28
CA VAL A 83 -8.03 14.97 10.84
C VAL A 83 -8.87 13.69 10.60
N LYS A 84 -8.73 12.66 11.45
CA LYS A 84 -9.53 11.43 11.33
C LYS A 84 -11.03 11.69 11.54
N LEU A 85 -11.39 12.53 12.51
CA LEU A 85 -12.79 12.90 12.76
C LEU A 85 -13.38 13.73 11.61
N LEU A 86 -12.59 14.62 11.01
CA LEU A 86 -12.99 15.39 9.83
C LEU A 86 -13.17 14.48 8.61
N ALA A 87 -12.31 13.48 8.42
CA ALA A 87 -12.42 12.48 7.36
C ALA A 87 -13.76 11.75 7.44
N GLN A 88 -14.09 11.24 8.62
CA GLN A 88 -15.37 10.58 8.87
C GLN A 88 -16.57 11.50 8.64
N ALA A 89 -16.48 12.77 9.05
CA ALA A 89 -17.58 13.72 8.93
C ALA A 89 -17.82 14.22 7.50
N SER A 90 -16.76 14.35 6.70
CA SER A 90 -16.81 14.91 5.35
C SER A 90 -16.82 13.85 4.24
N GLY A 91 -16.54 12.59 4.59
CA GLY A 91 -16.39 11.50 3.62
C GLY A 91 -15.12 11.58 2.77
N PHE A 92 -14.26 12.57 2.97
CA PHE A 92 -12.92 12.58 2.39
C PHE A 92 -12.01 11.61 3.14
N SER A 93 -11.01 11.07 2.44
CA SER A 93 -9.94 10.32 3.07
C SER A 93 -9.07 11.22 3.94
N GLN A 94 -8.36 10.60 4.89
CA GLN A 94 -7.41 11.30 5.73
C GLN A 94 -6.34 12.03 4.90
N ALA A 95 -5.86 11.40 3.82
CA ALA A 95 -4.83 11.95 2.95
C ALA A 95 -5.32 13.17 2.16
N GLU A 96 -6.58 13.14 1.69
CA GLU A 96 -7.19 14.30 1.02
C GLU A 96 -7.30 15.49 1.97
N ILE A 97 -7.71 15.27 3.22
CA ILE A 97 -7.79 16.37 4.21
C ILE A 97 -6.41 16.93 4.55
N GLU A 98 -5.41 16.07 4.77
CA GLU A 98 -4.03 16.51 5.02
C GLU A 98 -3.51 17.39 3.89
N SER A 99 -3.75 16.97 2.63
CA SER A 99 -3.40 17.73 1.43
C SER A 99 -4.16 19.05 1.32
N LEU A 100 -5.49 19.04 1.43
CA LEU A 100 -6.35 20.23 1.35
C LEU A 100 -6.01 21.27 2.42
N CYS A 101 -5.66 20.80 3.62
CA CYS A 101 -5.28 21.65 4.75
C CYS A 101 -3.80 22.08 4.73
N GLY A 102 -2.98 21.58 3.80
CA GLY A 102 -1.55 21.90 3.72
C GLY A 102 -0.78 21.47 4.96
N LEU A 103 -1.22 20.38 5.60
CA LEU A 103 -0.59 19.87 6.82
C LEU A 103 0.60 19.00 6.43
N PRO A 104 1.75 19.12 7.11
CA PRO A 104 2.83 18.17 6.92
C PRO A 104 2.30 16.80 7.35
N ALA A 105 2.27 15.84 6.41
CA ALA A 105 1.95 14.46 6.72
C ALA A 105 2.84 14.05 7.90
N VAL A 106 2.24 13.55 8.99
CA VAL A 106 2.98 13.01 10.13
C VAL A 106 3.76 11.81 9.60
N VAL A 107 5.01 12.06 9.24
CA VAL A 107 6.00 11.20 8.57
C VAL A 107 5.47 9.80 8.26
N ARG A 108 4.73 9.66 7.16
CA ARG A 108 4.94 8.50 6.33
C ARG A 108 6.22 8.83 5.59
N LYS A 109 7.34 8.17 5.94
CA LYS A 109 8.48 8.08 5.02
C LYS A 109 7.86 7.72 3.67
N ALA A 110 7.86 8.67 2.75
CA ALA A 110 7.38 8.46 1.40
C ALA A 110 8.35 7.48 0.76
N VAL A 111 8.07 6.19 0.91
CA VAL A 111 8.50 5.22 -0.08
C VAL A 111 7.80 5.67 -1.36
N PRO A 112 8.52 5.88 -2.47
CA PRO A 112 7.91 6.36 -3.72
C PRO A 112 6.71 5.48 -4.06
N ALA A 113 5.67 6.11 -4.58
CA ALA A 113 4.41 5.49 -4.95
C ALA A 113 4.69 4.23 -5.77
N ARG A 114 4.54 3.06 -5.14
CA ARG A 114 4.61 1.79 -5.86
C ARG A 114 3.36 1.69 -6.70
N SER A 115 3.55 1.36 -7.97
CA SER A 115 2.52 0.91 -8.89
C SER A 115 1.56 -0.07 -8.19
N PRO A 116 0.27 -0.08 -8.57
CA PRO A 116 -0.73 -0.93 -7.92
C PRO A 116 -0.26 -2.38 -7.99
N ARG A 117 0.25 -2.90 -6.86
CA ARG A 117 0.74 -4.28 -6.78
C ARG A 117 -0.45 -5.18 -7.04
N GLY A 118 -0.45 -5.86 -8.19
CA GLY A 118 -1.37 -6.96 -8.43
C GLY A 118 -1.26 -8.01 -7.32
N ALA A 119 -2.24 -8.90 -7.21
CA ALA A 119 -2.14 -10.06 -6.32
C ALA A 119 -0.81 -10.80 -6.56
N PRO A 120 -0.19 -11.39 -5.51
CA PRO A 120 1.12 -12.02 -5.61
C PRO A 120 1.11 -13.11 -6.68
N SER A 121 2.10 -13.09 -7.58
CA SER A 121 2.23 -14.13 -8.60
C SER A 121 2.89 -15.37 -7.98
N PRO A 122 2.18 -16.50 -7.85
CA PRO A 122 2.73 -17.70 -7.21
C PRO A 122 3.91 -18.29 -8.01
N ILE A 123 3.90 -18.13 -9.34
CA ILE A 123 4.98 -18.57 -10.22
C ILE A 123 6.23 -17.70 -10.01
N ALA A 124 6.06 -16.37 -9.96
CA ALA A 124 7.18 -15.44 -9.74
C ALA A 124 7.77 -15.62 -8.33
N ARG A 125 6.93 -15.79 -7.30
CA ARG A 125 7.38 -16.05 -5.93
C ARG A 125 8.19 -17.34 -5.82
N LYS A 126 7.77 -18.40 -6.51
CA LYS A 126 8.51 -19.67 -6.55
C LYS A 126 9.86 -19.51 -7.24
N LEU A 127 9.95 -18.77 -8.35
CA LEU A 127 11.22 -18.45 -9.01
C LEU A 127 12.16 -17.65 -8.11
N LEU A 128 11.62 -16.67 -7.37
CA LEU A 128 12.42 -15.90 -6.41
C LEU A 128 13.03 -16.80 -5.34
N ARG A 129 12.27 -17.74 -4.79
CA ARG A 129 12.80 -18.70 -3.81
C ARG A 129 13.99 -19.50 -4.38
N LEU A 130 13.85 -20.01 -5.60
CA LEU A 130 14.90 -20.79 -6.26
C LEU A 130 16.15 -19.94 -6.56
N ILE A 131 15.96 -18.72 -7.04
CA ILE A 131 17.07 -17.81 -7.38
C ILE A 131 17.76 -17.27 -6.14
N VAL A 132 17.04 -17.00 -5.06
CA VAL A 132 17.64 -16.58 -3.78
C VAL A 132 18.48 -17.71 -3.17
N GLN A 133 18.06 -18.97 -3.34
CA GLN A 133 18.84 -20.14 -2.94
C GLN A 133 20.06 -20.37 -3.84
N GLN A 134 19.91 -20.19 -5.16
CA GLN A 134 20.97 -20.32 -6.14
C GLN A 134 20.98 -19.13 -7.12
N PRO A 135 21.73 -18.04 -6.79
CA PRO A 135 21.77 -16.83 -7.61
C PRO A 135 22.19 -17.08 -9.06
N GLY A 136 23.03 -18.10 -9.31
CA GLY A 136 23.45 -18.49 -10.67
C GLY A 136 22.30 -18.83 -11.62
N LEU A 137 21.13 -19.23 -11.11
CA LEU A 137 19.94 -19.49 -11.93
C LEU A 137 19.38 -18.21 -12.58
N ALA A 138 19.62 -17.03 -11.99
CA ALA A 138 19.15 -15.77 -12.54
C ALA A 138 19.76 -15.50 -13.93
N ALA A 139 21.02 -15.89 -14.16
CA ALA A 139 21.69 -15.71 -15.45
C ALA A 139 21.02 -16.50 -16.59
N ARG A 140 20.19 -17.50 -16.25
CA ARG A 140 19.47 -18.36 -17.20
C ARG A 140 18.03 -17.92 -17.42
N LEU A 141 17.54 -16.95 -16.64
CA LEU A 141 16.20 -16.40 -16.78
C LEU A 141 16.24 -15.18 -17.72
N SER A 142 15.49 -15.23 -18.81
CA SER A 142 15.37 -14.10 -19.72
C SER A 142 14.44 -13.04 -19.14
N ALA A 143 14.89 -11.78 -19.06
CA ALA A 143 14.10 -10.66 -18.58
C ALA A 143 12.78 -10.49 -19.36
N ASP A 144 12.78 -10.77 -20.67
CA ASP A 144 11.58 -10.69 -21.54
C ASP A 144 10.44 -11.63 -21.13
N LEU A 145 10.71 -12.65 -20.31
CA LEU A 145 9.69 -13.59 -19.82
C LEU A 145 8.98 -13.07 -18.56
N ILE A 146 9.50 -12.01 -17.95
CA ILE A 146 9.01 -11.48 -16.68
C ILE A 146 7.90 -10.47 -16.98
N PRO A 147 6.66 -10.71 -16.52
CA PRO A 147 5.58 -9.75 -16.74
C PRO A 147 5.71 -8.54 -15.82
N ASP A 148 5.44 -7.35 -16.36
CA ASP A 148 5.40 -6.11 -15.60
C ASP A 148 4.28 -6.09 -14.55
N GLY A 149 4.48 -5.33 -13.47
CA GLY A 149 3.39 -4.92 -12.57
C GLY A 149 3.24 -5.72 -11.27
N HIS A 150 4.20 -6.57 -10.91
CA HIS A 150 4.22 -7.28 -9.63
C HIS A 150 5.51 -6.99 -8.85
N ALA A 151 5.41 -6.95 -7.51
CA ALA A 151 6.58 -6.73 -6.67
C ALA A 151 7.58 -7.89 -6.78
N GLU A 152 7.08 -9.11 -7.02
CA GLU A 152 7.90 -10.29 -7.25
C GLU A 152 8.64 -10.24 -8.59
N THR A 153 8.03 -9.68 -9.63
CA THR A 153 8.66 -9.59 -10.96
C THR A 153 9.71 -8.49 -10.99
N GLU A 154 9.44 -7.34 -10.37
CA GLU A 154 10.44 -6.29 -10.16
C GLU A 154 11.65 -6.81 -9.34
N ALA A 155 11.41 -7.67 -8.34
CA ALA A 155 12.50 -8.27 -7.56
C ALA A 155 13.30 -9.31 -8.37
N LEU A 156 12.65 -10.08 -9.26
CA LEU A 156 13.33 -11.01 -10.17
C LEU A 156 14.24 -10.27 -11.14
N GLU A 157 13.75 -9.18 -11.73
CA GLU A 157 14.56 -8.32 -12.61
C GLU A 157 15.78 -7.77 -11.88
N ALA A 158 15.59 -7.24 -10.67
CA ALA A 158 16.68 -6.72 -9.86
C ALA A 158 17.71 -7.80 -9.51
N LEU A 159 17.28 -9.04 -9.25
CA LEU A 159 18.17 -10.19 -9.05
C LEU A 159 18.94 -10.55 -10.32
N ILE A 160 18.30 -10.58 -11.49
CA ILE A 160 18.97 -10.82 -12.77
C ILE A 160 20.05 -9.77 -13.02
N THR A 161 19.72 -8.49 -12.82
CA THR A 161 20.68 -7.39 -12.95
C THR A 161 21.84 -7.55 -11.98
N ALA A 162 21.57 -7.82 -10.71
CA ALA A 162 22.59 -8.01 -9.67
C ALA A 162 23.55 -9.16 -9.99
N VAL A 163 23.05 -10.27 -10.55
CA VAL A 163 23.88 -11.40 -10.99
C VAL A 163 24.69 -11.06 -12.23
N ALA A 164 24.09 -10.39 -13.21
CA ALA A 164 24.77 -9.96 -14.43
C ALA A 164 25.93 -8.97 -14.15
N GLU A 165 25.76 -8.12 -13.14
CA GLU A 165 26.79 -7.18 -12.67
C GLU A 165 27.84 -7.83 -11.76
N GLY A 166 27.70 -9.12 -11.44
CA GLY A 166 28.60 -9.84 -10.53
C GLY A 166 28.43 -9.47 -9.06
N GLY A 167 27.40 -8.70 -8.70
CA GLY A 167 27.12 -8.24 -7.33
C GLY A 167 26.73 -9.36 -6.36
N LEU A 168 26.43 -10.56 -6.88
CA LEU A 168 26.04 -11.75 -6.12
C LEU A 168 27.02 -12.92 -6.32
N ALA A 169 28.28 -12.64 -6.67
CA ALA A 169 29.32 -13.65 -6.88
C ALA A 169 29.78 -14.40 -5.61
N GLY A 170 29.22 -14.08 -4.44
CA GLY A 170 29.48 -14.79 -3.18
C GLY A 170 28.38 -15.81 -2.88
N GLU A 171 28.77 -16.99 -2.39
CA GLU A 171 27.83 -18.04 -1.99
C GLU A 171 27.13 -17.67 -0.67
N GLY A 172 25.79 -17.66 -0.69
CA GLY A 172 24.96 -17.64 0.52
C GLY A 172 23.98 -16.48 0.66
N PHE A 173 22.93 -16.74 1.44
CA PHE A 173 21.80 -15.83 1.70
C PHE A 173 22.19 -14.43 2.20
N GLY A 174 23.30 -14.32 2.95
CA GLY A 174 23.77 -13.06 3.51
C GLY A 174 24.18 -12.03 2.46
N MET A 175 24.77 -12.46 1.34
CA MET A 175 25.16 -11.56 0.25
C MET A 175 23.94 -10.98 -0.47
N VAL A 176 22.91 -11.81 -0.69
CA VAL A 176 21.65 -11.36 -1.27
C VAL A 176 21.00 -10.31 -0.37
N LEU A 177 20.90 -10.58 0.93
CA LEU A 177 20.30 -9.63 1.87
C LEU A 177 21.08 -8.31 1.94
N GLU A 178 22.42 -8.36 1.95
CA GLU A 178 23.25 -7.16 1.99
C GLU A 178 23.12 -6.34 0.70
N HIS A 179 23.10 -7.00 -0.47
CA HIS A 179 22.94 -6.34 -1.77
C HIS A 179 21.62 -5.57 -1.86
N PHE A 180 20.53 -6.14 -1.33
CA PHE A 180 19.21 -5.51 -1.37
C PHE A 180 18.90 -4.59 -0.19
N ARG A 181 19.83 -4.39 0.76
CA ARG A 181 19.60 -3.50 1.90
C ARG A 181 19.33 -2.05 1.45
N GLY A 182 18.29 -1.43 1.99
CA GLY A 182 17.89 -0.07 1.65
C GLY A 182 17.19 0.07 0.30
N THR A 183 17.02 -1.03 -0.44
CA THR A 183 16.27 -1.05 -1.70
C THR A 183 14.77 -1.27 -1.46
N PRO A 184 13.90 -0.99 -2.44
CA PRO A 184 12.48 -1.35 -2.36
C PRO A 184 12.21 -2.87 -2.21
N HIS A 185 13.18 -3.72 -2.53
CA HIS A 185 13.03 -5.18 -2.54
C HIS A 185 13.43 -5.83 -1.20
N GLU A 186 14.10 -5.11 -0.29
CA GLU A 186 14.60 -5.63 1.00
C GLU A 186 13.54 -6.44 1.77
N GLY A 187 12.33 -5.89 1.92
CA GLY A 187 11.26 -6.54 2.67
C GLY A 187 10.79 -7.86 2.05
N LEU A 188 10.69 -7.91 0.71
CA LEU A 188 10.26 -9.12 0.00
C LEU A 188 11.36 -10.19 0.02
N ILE A 189 12.61 -9.79 -0.18
CA ILE A 189 13.77 -10.70 -0.12
C ILE A 189 13.92 -11.28 1.30
N SER A 190 13.77 -10.46 2.35
CA SER A 190 13.80 -10.94 3.73
C SER A 190 12.67 -11.92 4.04
N GLU A 191 11.48 -11.71 3.49
CA GLU A 191 10.34 -12.62 3.65
C GLU A 191 10.62 -13.97 2.99
N ILE A 192 11.13 -13.97 1.76
CA ILE A 192 11.52 -15.18 1.01
C ILE A 192 12.63 -15.96 1.74
N LEU A 193 13.63 -15.25 2.26
CA LEU A 193 14.69 -15.87 3.05
C LEU A 193 14.14 -16.55 4.31
N GLY A 194 13.17 -15.93 4.97
CA GLY A 194 12.47 -16.55 6.11
C GLY A 194 11.74 -17.85 5.73
N GLU A 195 11.06 -17.87 4.57
CA GLU A 195 10.38 -19.08 4.07
C GLU A 195 11.37 -20.22 3.75
N LEU A 196 12.55 -19.89 3.23
CA LEU A 196 13.56 -20.88 2.85
C LEU A 196 14.20 -21.55 4.07
N VAL A 197 14.34 -20.84 5.19
CA VAL A 197 14.81 -21.44 6.46
C VAL A 197 13.87 -22.54 6.94
N GLU A 198 12.58 -22.45 6.64
CA GLU A 198 11.59 -23.48 7.00
C GLU A 198 11.53 -24.63 5.98
N GLN A 199 11.79 -24.33 4.70
CA GLN A 199 11.66 -25.27 3.58
C GLN A 199 12.70 -25.01 2.50
N GLU A 200 13.83 -25.71 2.59
CA GLU A 200 14.86 -25.73 1.56
C GLU A 200 14.49 -26.69 0.42
N PHE A 201 14.82 -26.32 -0.81
CA PHE A 201 14.77 -27.26 -1.93
C PHE A 201 16.03 -28.13 -1.93
N ASP A 202 15.87 -29.41 -2.21
CA ASP A 202 17.00 -30.31 -2.46
C ASP A 202 17.71 -29.91 -3.77
N GLU A 203 19.03 -29.89 -3.78
CA GLU A 203 19.84 -29.33 -4.87
C GLU A 203 19.62 -30.06 -6.20
N GLU A 204 19.41 -31.38 -6.17
CA GLU A 204 19.05 -32.19 -7.34
C GLU A 204 17.65 -31.85 -7.88
N SER A 205 16.76 -31.37 -7.01
CA SER A 205 15.39 -30.98 -7.35
C SER A 205 15.29 -29.53 -7.82
N VAL A 206 16.19 -28.64 -7.37
CA VAL A 206 16.19 -27.20 -7.69
C VAL A 206 16.18 -26.99 -9.20
N GLU A 207 17.05 -27.70 -9.92
CA GLU A 207 17.22 -27.55 -11.37
C GLU A 207 15.96 -27.96 -12.16
N ALA A 208 15.39 -29.13 -11.84
CA ALA A 208 14.18 -29.63 -12.47
C ALA A 208 12.97 -28.73 -12.16
N VAL A 209 12.87 -28.27 -10.90
CA VAL A 209 11.81 -27.38 -10.44
C VAL A 209 11.95 -26.00 -11.09
N PHE A 210 13.17 -25.50 -11.27
CA PHE A 210 13.45 -24.24 -11.96
C PHE A 210 13.01 -24.31 -13.42
N ALA A 211 13.47 -25.31 -14.18
CA ALA A 211 13.13 -25.48 -15.59
C ALA A 211 11.60 -25.55 -15.81
N ASP A 212 10.91 -26.35 -15.00
CA ASP A 212 9.45 -26.46 -15.04
C ASP A 212 8.75 -25.14 -14.67
N THR A 213 9.25 -24.41 -13.68
CA THR A 213 8.65 -23.13 -13.26
C THR A 213 8.85 -22.03 -14.32
N VAL A 214 10.01 -22.00 -15.00
CA VAL A 214 10.27 -21.09 -16.12
C VAL A 214 9.35 -21.39 -17.30
N GLU A 215 9.12 -22.66 -17.62
CA GLU A 215 8.21 -23.03 -18.71
C GLU A 215 6.76 -22.64 -18.38
N ARG A 216 6.31 -22.82 -17.13
CA ARG A 216 5.00 -22.32 -16.67
C ARG A 216 4.90 -20.79 -16.79
N LEU A 217 5.97 -20.06 -16.46
CA LEU A 217 6.01 -18.59 -16.59
C LEU A 217 5.85 -18.18 -18.06
N ARG A 218 6.59 -18.83 -18.98
CA ARG A 218 6.47 -18.60 -20.43
C ARG A 218 5.04 -18.85 -20.91
N GLN A 219 4.44 -19.97 -20.51
CA GLN A 219 3.06 -20.30 -20.89
C GLN A 219 2.05 -19.29 -20.35
N ALA A 220 2.25 -18.81 -19.12
CA ALA A 220 1.42 -17.77 -18.52
C ALA A 220 1.56 -16.43 -19.29
N GLY A 221 2.77 -16.05 -19.69
CA GLY A 221 3.03 -14.87 -20.51
C GLY A 221 2.33 -14.94 -21.87
N ILE A 222 2.49 -16.04 -22.61
CA ILE A 222 1.82 -16.26 -23.91
C ILE A 222 0.30 -16.17 -23.73
N ARG A 223 -0.26 -16.78 -22.68
CA ARG A 223 -1.69 -16.72 -22.39
C ARG A 223 -2.15 -15.29 -22.08
N GLY A 224 -1.40 -14.55 -21.26
CA GLY A 224 -1.69 -13.16 -20.94
C GLY A 224 -1.70 -12.27 -22.17
N GLU A 225 -0.73 -12.42 -23.07
CA GLU A 225 -0.65 -11.66 -24.32
C GLU A 225 -1.83 -11.98 -25.25
N ILE A 226 -2.23 -13.26 -25.37
CA ILE A 226 -3.43 -13.67 -26.10
C ILE A 226 -4.69 -13.06 -25.50
N ASP A 227 -4.83 -13.08 -24.17
CA ASP A 227 -6.01 -12.55 -23.49
C ASP A 227 -6.11 -11.03 -23.65
N ALA A 228 -4.98 -10.32 -23.60
CA ALA A 228 -4.89 -8.88 -23.85
C ALA A 228 -5.26 -8.51 -25.30
N LEU A 229 -4.72 -9.25 -26.28
CA LEU A 229 -5.07 -9.05 -27.70
C LEU A 229 -6.54 -9.36 -27.97
N ASN A 230 -7.10 -10.41 -27.37
CA ASN A 230 -8.52 -10.73 -27.47
C ASN A 230 -9.42 -9.66 -26.83
N ALA A 231 -9.02 -9.12 -25.68
CA ALA A 231 -9.73 -8.02 -25.03
C ALA A 231 -9.72 -6.76 -25.91
N LYS A 232 -8.57 -6.41 -26.49
CA LYS A 232 -8.42 -5.29 -27.42
C LYS A 232 -9.26 -5.47 -28.69
N ASN A 233 -9.28 -6.69 -29.24
CA ASN A 233 -10.09 -7.03 -30.40
C ASN A 233 -11.59 -6.82 -30.15
N LYS A 234 -12.05 -7.13 -28.93
CA LYS A 234 -13.46 -6.92 -28.52
C LYS A 234 -13.82 -5.45 -28.34
N SER A 235 -12.88 -4.59 -27.96
CA SER A 235 -13.16 -3.19 -27.65
C SER A 235 -12.97 -2.24 -28.84
N ILE A 236 -11.83 -2.33 -29.53
CA ILE A 236 -11.38 -1.32 -30.50
C ILE A 236 -10.97 -1.99 -31.85
N GLY A 237 -10.82 -3.31 -31.87
CA GLY A 237 -10.29 -4.06 -33.02
C GLY A 237 -8.76 -4.16 -33.01
N LEU A 238 -8.21 -5.05 -33.84
CA LEU A 238 -6.77 -5.31 -33.94
C LEU A 238 -6.17 -4.73 -35.23
N ALA A 239 -4.96 -4.17 -35.13
CA ALA A 239 -4.17 -3.80 -36.30
C ALA A 239 -3.63 -5.05 -37.03
N PRO A 240 -3.27 -4.96 -38.33
CA PRO A 240 -2.79 -6.11 -39.11
C PRO A 240 -1.59 -6.84 -38.50
N ASP A 241 -0.67 -6.12 -37.87
CA ASP A 241 0.50 -6.72 -37.20
C ASP A 241 0.12 -7.42 -35.88
N GLU A 242 -0.90 -6.92 -35.19
CA GLU A 242 -1.43 -7.54 -33.97
C GLU A 242 -2.22 -8.82 -34.28
N VAL A 243 -2.91 -8.84 -35.42
CA VAL A 243 -3.55 -10.06 -35.95
C VAL A 243 -2.51 -11.13 -36.27
N ARG A 244 -1.40 -10.75 -36.92
CA ARG A 244 -0.28 -11.67 -37.19
C ARG A 244 0.35 -12.17 -35.88
N ARG A 245 0.56 -11.29 -34.91
CA ARG A 245 1.09 -11.65 -33.58
C ARG A 245 0.17 -12.63 -32.86
N LEU A 246 -1.14 -12.40 -32.86
CA LEU A 246 -2.12 -13.31 -32.27
C LEU A 246 -2.08 -14.70 -32.93
N GLN A 247 -1.97 -14.77 -34.26
CA GLN A 247 -1.82 -16.05 -34.98
C GLN A 247 -0.53 -16.79 -34.60
N GLN A 248 0.59 -16.08 -34.46
CA GLN A 248 1.86 -16.66 -34.03
C GLN A 248 1.78 -17.21 -32.60
N LEU A 249 1.18 -16.48 -31.67
CA LEU A 249 1.02 -16.91 -30.27
C LEU A 249 0.10 -18.13 -30.14
N LEU A 250 -0.98 -18.18 -30.94
CA LEU A 250 -1.87 -19.34 -30.98
C LEU A 250 -1.16 -20.60 -31.54
N ALA A 251 -0.29 -20.44 -32.54
CA ALA A 251 0.54 -21.53 -33.05
C ALA A 251 1.56 -22.01 -32.01
N GLN A 252 2.24 -21.09 -31.31
CA GLN A 252 3.18 -21.42 -30.23
C GLN A 252 2.50 -22.17 -29.07
N LYS A 253 1.27 -21.79 -28.71
CA LYS A 253 0.48 -22.50 -27.69
C LYS A 253 0.12 -23.93 -28.11
N GLN A 254 -0.06 -24.21 -29.41
CA GLN A 254 -0.35 -25.55 -29.91
C GLN A 254 0.88 -26.46 -29.90
N THR A 255 2.07 -25.92 -30.14
CA THR A 255 3.33 -26.68 -30.13
C THR A 255 3.83 -27.06 -28.75
N VAL A 256 3.37 -26.39 -27.68
CA VAL A 256 3.83 -26.59 -26.28
C VAL A 256 2.96 -27.61 -25.52
N LYS A 257 1.91 -28.18 -26.13
CA LYS A 257 1.14 -29.25 -25.50
C LYS A 257 2.02 -30.51 -25.40
N PRO A 258 2.35 -31.02 -24.20
CA PRO A 258 3.17 -32.22 -24.10
C PRO A 258 2.40 -33.40 -24.71
N ALA A 259 3.11 -34.19 -25.53
CA ALA A 259 2.64 -35.51 -25.92
C ALA A 259 2.39 -36.31 -24.63
N THR A 260 1.13 -36.64 -24.38
CA THR A 260 0.74 -37.58 -23.34
C THR A 260 1.50 -38.88 -23.57
N PRO A 261 2.32 -39.37 -22.63
CA PRO A 261 2.83 -40.74 -22.74
C PRO A 261 1.64 -41.69 -22.55
N ALA A 262 1.48 -42.60 -23.50
CA ALA A 262 0.53 -43.71 -23.44
C ALA A 262 0.96 -44.77 -22.40
#